data_AF-A0A7W7Q3U9-F1
#
_entry.id   AF-A0A7W7Q3U9-F1
#
_cell.length_a   1.000
_cell.length_b   1.000
_cell.length_c   1.000
_cell.angle_alpha   90.00
_cell.angle_beta   90.00
_cell.angle_gamma   90.00
#
_symmetry.space_group_name_H-M   'P 1'
#
loop_
_entity.id
_entity.type
_entity.pdbx_description
1 polymer ?
#
loop_
_entity_poly.entity_id
_entity_poly.type
_entity_poly.pdbx_seq_one_letter_code
_entity_poly.pdbx_strand_id
1 'polypeptide(L)'
;MAPTPEQYDLALTALRDDATQWTGCADDLAAAKSTADGLDLEALHFSYIADKCGITQLYADFQSKFVRLLGEGETTCRGVADSLTASAQTYQQEEEAGVHRLNNVW
;
A
#
# COMPACT_ATOMS: atom_id res chain seq x y z
N MET A 1 -12.85 14.44 -29.30
CA MET A 1 -11.50 14.25 -29.87
C MET A 1 -10.90 13.08 -29.12
N ALA A 2 -10.37 12.06 -29.81
CA ALA A 2 -9.67 10.97 -29.13
C ALA A 2 -8.32 11.48 -28.59
N PRO A 3 -7.80 10.94 -27.48
CA PRO A 3 -6.49 11.34 -26.95
C PRO A 3 -5.37 11.02 -27.96
N THR A 4 -4.29 11.78 -27.91
CA THR A 4 -3.09 11.50 -28.73
C THR A 4 -2.25 10.38 -28.09
N PRO A 5 -1.39 9.69 -28.85
CA PRO A 5 -0.48 8.67 -28.29
C PRO A 5 0.37 9.20 -27.12
N GLU A 6 0.88 10.43 -27.22
CA GLU A 6 1.62 11.08 -26.14
C GLU A 6 0.79 11.28 -24.86
N GLN A 7 -0.52 11.55 -24.99
CA GLN A 7 -1.42 11.68 -23.84
C GLN A 7 -1.69 10.32 -23.18
N TYR A 8 -1.72 9.23 -23.96
CA TYR A 8 -1.84 7.88 -23.44
C TYR A 8 -0.60 7.45 -22.68
N ASP A 9 0.59 7.61 -23.28
CA ASP A 9 1.86 7.29 -22.63
C ASP A 9 2.06 8.06 -21.32
N LEU A 10 1.69 9.35 -21.31
CA LEU A 10 1.73 10.17 -20.11
C LEU A 10 0.80 9.64 -19.02
N ALA A 11 -0.43 9.27 -19.38
CA ALA A 11 -1.40 8.72 -18.43
C ALA A 11 -0.98 7.35 -17.88
N LEU A 12 -0.44 6.48 -18.72
CA LEU A 12 0.11 5.18 -18.31
C LEU A 12 1.28 5.34 -17.34
N THR A 13 2.17 6.28 -17.62
CA THR A 13 3.31 6.59 -16.76
C THR A 13 2.81 7.10 -15.41
N ALA A 14 1.87 8.05 -15.39
CA ALA A 14 1.29 8.58 -14.15
C ALA A 14 0.64 7.48 -13.29
N LEU A 15 -0.14 6.57 -13.89
CA LEU A 15 -0.76 5.46 -13.16
C LEU A 15 0.29 4.53 -12.52
N ARG A 16 1.40 4.28 -13.22
CA ARG A 16 2.50 3.41 -12.72
C ARG A 16 3.31 4.10 -11.63
N ASP A 17 3.57 5.39 -11.79
CA ASP A 17 4.28 6.19 -10.79
C ASP A 17 3.47 6.28 -9.49
N ASP A 18 2.16 6.51 -9.59
CA ASP A 18 1.27 6.51 -8.43
C ASP A 18 1.19 5.11 -7.79
N ALA A 19 1.09 4.04 -8.58
CA ALA A 19 1.12 2.67 -8.05
C ALA A 19 2.42 2.39 -7.28
N THR A 20 3.56 2.89 -7.78
CA THR A 20 4.86 2.77 -7.11
C THR A 20 4.89 3.52 -5.78
N GLN A 21 4.32 4.73 -5.72
CA GLN A 21 4.20 5.49 -4.47
C GLN A 21 3.34 4.75 -3.43
N TRP A 22 2.20 4.20 -3.84
CA TRP A 22 1.34 3.41 -2.94
C TRP A 22 2.01 2.12 -2.47
N THR A 23 2.81 1.48 -3.32
CA THR A 23 3.63 0.32 -2.93
C THR A 23 4.66 0.71 -1.89
N GLY A 24 5.39 1.82 -2.09
CA GLY A 24 6.34 2.34 -1.10
C GLY A 24 5.68 2.65 0.25
N CYS A 25 4.49 3.25 0.23
CA CYS A 25 3.72 3.50 1.45
C CYS A 25 3.33 2.19 2.17
N ALA A 26 2.93 1.15 1.43
CA ALA A 26 2.64 -0.15 2.01
C ALA A 26 3.89 -0.76 2.67
N ASP A 27 5.04 -0.66 2.02
CA ASP A 27 6.29 -1.21 2.54
C ASP A 27 6.78 -0.46 3.79
N ASP A 28 6.64 0.87 3.84
CA ASP A 28 6.91 1.67 5.04
C ASP A 28 6.00 1.28 6.21
N LEU A 29 4.70 1.06 5.95
CA LEU A 29 3.75 0.59 6.95
C LEU A 29 4.08 -0.83 7.44
N ALA A 30 4.50 -1.71 6.54
CA ALA A 30 4.94 -3.06 6.88
C ALA A 30 6.19 -3.03 7.78
N ALA A 31 7.17 -2.17 7.49
CA ALA A 31 8.36 -1.97 8.31
C ALA A 31 8.02 -1.40 9.70
N ALA A 32 7.14 -0.39 9.75
CA ALA A 32 6.65 0.19 11.00
C ALA A 32 5.90 -0.85 11.85
N LYS A 33 5.06 -1.67 11.21
CA LYS A 33 4.32 -2.76 11.86
C LYS A 33 5.28 -3.79 12.46
N SER A 34 6.26 -4.25 11.69
CA SER A 34 7.27 -5.20 12.16
C SER A 34 8.08 -4.64 13.33
N THR A 35 8.40 -3.34 13.29
CA THR A 35 9.12 -2.68 14.39
C THR A 35 8.25 -2.60 15.63
N ALA A 36 6.98 -2.21 15.49
CA ALA A 36 6.04 -2.10 16.60
C ALA A 36 5.73 -3.46 17.23
N ASP A 37 5.55 -4.51 16.43
CA ASP A 37 5.28 -5.88 16.89
C ASP A 37 6.47 -6.49 17.62
N GLY A 38 7.70 -6.11 17.24
CA GLY A 38 8.93 -6.57 17.90
C GLY A 38 9.23 -5.93 19.26
N LEU A 39 8.45 -4.95 19.72
CA LEU A 39 8.63 -4.31 21.02
C LEU A 39 7.99 -5.13 22.14
N ASP A 40 8.74 -6.01 22.78
CA ASP A 40 8.24 -6.80 23.90
C ASP A 40 8.50 -6.10 25.26
N LEU A 41 7.61 -5.17 25.63
CA LEU A 41 7.71 -4.45 26.90
C LEU A 41 6.87 -5.12 28.00
N GLU A 42 7.52 -6.05 28.71
CA GLU A 42 6.95 -6.71 29.89
C GLU A 42 7.01 -5.89 31.19
N ALA A 43 6.42 -6.42 32.27
CA ALA A 43 6.39 -5.83 33.61
C ALA A 43 7.78 -5.45 34.17
N LEU A 44 8.83 -6.18 33.78
CA LEU A 44 10.22 -5.88 34.15
C LEU A 44 10.69 -4.53 33.59
N HIS A 45 10.13 -4.08 32.47
CA HIS A 45 10.45 -2.81 31.83
C HIS A 45 9.66 -1.62 32.41
N PHE A 46 8.45 -1.86 32.93
CA PHE A 46 7.60 -0.80 33.50
C PHE A 46 7.65 -0.67 35.03
N SER A 47 8.26 -1.65 35.73
CA SER A 47 8.25 -1.86 37.18
C SER A 47 7.00 -2.58 37.73
N TYR A 48 7.18 -3.26 38.86
CA TYR A 48 6.11 -4.00 39.56
C TYR A 48 4.90 -3.13 39.93
N ILE A 49 5.14 -1.88 40.36
CA ILE A 49 4.05 -0.97 40.74
C ILE A 49 3.22 -0.58 39.51
N ALA A 50 3.88 -0.30 38.38
CA ALA A 50 3.18 0.03 37.14
C ALA A 50 2.36 -1.16 36.61
N ASP A 51 2.90 -2.37 36.73
CA ASP A 51 2.20 -3.60 36.39
C ASP A 51 0.94 -3.79 37.26
N LYS A 52 1.03 -3.56 38.58
CA LYS A 52 -0.13 -3.57 39.48
C LYS A 52 -1.17 -2.50 39.15
N CYS A 53 -0.75 -1.39 38.58
CA CYS A 53 -1.65 -0.35 38.08
C CYS A 53 -2.21 -0.66 36.68
N GLY A 54 -1.86 -1.79 36.06
CA GLY A 54 -2.37 -2.23 34.76
C GLY A 54 -1.67 -1.60 33.55
N ILE A 55 -0.52 -0.94 33.75
CA ILE A 55 0.21 -0.26 32.66
C ILE A 55 0.74 -1.25 31.62
N THR A 56 1.22 -2.42 32.05
CA THR A 56 1.70 -3.47 31.13
C THR A 56 0.57 -3.93 30.19
N GLN A 57 -0.62 -4.19 30.74
CA GLN A 57 -1.77 -4.60 29.93
C GLN A 57 -2.22 -3.48 28.99
N LEU A 58 -2.29 -2.24 29.48
CA LEU A 58 -2.65 -1.08 28.66
C LEU A 58 -1.68 -0.89 27.49
N TYR A 59 -0.38 -1.08 27.72
CA TYR A 59 0.62 -1.04 26.67
C TYR A 59 0.40 -2.15 25.64
N ALA A 60 0.18 -3.39 26.08
CA ALA A 60 -0.07 -4.53 25.19
C ALA A 60 -1.32 -4.31 24.32
N ASP A 61 -2.41 -3.81 24.92
CA ASP A 61 -3.64 -3.49 24.19
C ASP A 61 -3.42 -2.37 23.16
N PHE A 62 -2.67 -1.34 23.54
CA PHE A 62 -2.29 -0.24 22.64
C PHE A 62 -1.43 -0.73 21.48
N GLN A 63 -0.38 -1.51 21.77
CA GLN A 63 0.51 -2.10 20.78
C GLN A 63 -0.26 -2.97 19.80
N SER A 64 -1.11 -3.87 20.30
CA SER A 64 -1.96 -4.73 19.47
C SER A 64 -2.84 -3.92 18.53
N LYS A 65 -3.50 -2.87 19.05
CA LYS A 65 -4.33 -1.98 18.23
C LYS A 65 -3.49 -1.23 17.18
N PHE A 66 -2.31 -0.76 17.55
CA PHE A 66 -1.42 -0.02 16.65
C PHE A 66 -0.89 -0.91 15.52
N VAL A 67 -0.39 -2.11 15.84
CA VAL A 67 0.05 -3.13 14.87
C VAL A 67 -1.08 -3.48 13.90
N ARG A 68 -2.31 -3.64 14.41
CA ARG A 68 -3.49 -3.89 13.57
C ARG A 68 -3.75 -2.75 12.59
N LEU A 69 -3.78 -1.50 13.06
CA LEU A 69 -4.04 -0.34 12.21
C LEU A 69 -2.97 -0.16 11.12
N LEU A 70 -1.70 -0.43 11.45
CA LEU A 70 -0.62 -0.43 10.46
C LEU A 70 -0.82 -1.51 9.39
N GLY A 71 -1.24 -2.72 9.78
CA GLY A 71 -1.54 -3.80 8.83
C GLY A 71 -2.77 -3.52 7.95
N GLU A 72 -3.80 -2.87 8.50
CA GLU A 72 -4.96 -2.40 7.72
C GLU A 72 -4.56 -1.33 6.70
N GLY A 73 -3.69 -0.39 7.11
CA GLY A 73 -3.12 0.62 6.24
C GLY A 73 -2.28 0.03 5.11
N GLU A 74 -1.37 -0.92 5.44
CA GLU A 74 -0.57 -1.66 4.47
C GLU A 74 -1.46 -2.32 3.41
N THR A 75 -2.46 -3.08 3.86
CA THR A 75 -3.40 -3.79 2.98
C THR A 75 -4.14 -2.84 2.04
N THR A 76 -4.58 -1.69 2.58
CA THR A 76 -5.27 -0.67 1.81
C THR A 76 -4.36 -0.06 0.74
N CYS A 77 -3.11 0.26 1.10
CA CYS A 77 -2.14 0.83 0.16
C CYS A 77 -1.79 -0.15 -0.96
N ARG A 78 -1.56 -1.44 -0.64
CA ARG A 78 -1.36 -2.48 -1.67
C ARG A 78 -2.57 -2.59 -2.60
N GLY A 79 -3.79 -2.58 -2.06
CA GLY A 79 -5.01 -2.64 -2.87
C GLY A 79 -5.15 -1.47 -3.85
N VAL A 80 -4.73 -0.26 -3.46
CA VAL A 80 -4.70 0.89 -4.36
C VAL A 80 -3.63 0.71 -5.45
N ALA A 81 -2.41 0.30 -5.08
CA ALA A 81 -1.34 0.03 -6.04
C ALA A 81 -1.71 -1.03 -7.07
N ASP A 82 -2.35 -2.13 -6.64
CA ASP A 82 -2.82 -3.21 -7.51
C ASP A 82 -3.88 -2.69 -8.49
N SER A 83 -4.82 -1.87 -8.00
CA SER A 83 -5.88 -1.29 -8.83
C SER A 83 -5.34 -0.34 -9.90
N LEU A 84 -4.36 0.48 -9.56
CA LEU A 84 -3.69 1.39 -10.50
C LEU A 84 -2.89 0.61 -11.55
N THR A 85 -2.16 -0.43 -11.12
CA THR A 85 -1.41 -1.31 -12.01
C THR A 85 -2.32 -2.04 -12.98
N ALA A 86 -3.44 -2.60 -12.49
CA ALA A 86 -4.43 -3.27 -13.33
C ALA A 86 -5.08 -2.32 -14.34
N SER A 87 -5.36 -1.08 -13.92
CA SER A 87 -5.89 -0.04 -14.80
C SER A 87 -4.89 0.31 -15.92
N ALA A 88 -3.62 0.51 -15.57
CA ALA A 88 -2.56 0.79 -16.56
C ALA A 88 -2.38 -0.38 -17.55
N GLN A 89 -2.40 -1.62 -17.07
CA GLN A 89 -2.32 -2.80 -17.93
C GLN A 89 -3.51 -2.90 -18.89
N THR A 90 -4.73 -2.63 -18.40
CA THR A 90 -5.93 -2.66 -19.22
C THR A 90 -5.86 -1.61 -20.33
N TYR A 91 -5.49 -0.37 -20.00
CA TYR A 91 -5.33 0.70 -20.99
C TYR A 91 -4.29 0.37 -22.06
N GLN A 92 -3.14 -0.17 -21.67
CA GLN A 92 -2.10 -0.57 -22.62
C GLN A 92 -2.61 -1.66 -23.59
N GLN A 93 -3.30 -2.68 -23.07
CA GLN A 93 -3.84 -3.76 -23.91
C GLN A 93 -4.90 -3.27 -24.90
N GLU A 94 -5.77 -2.35 -24.45
CA GLU A 94 -6.79 -1.76 -25.31
C GLU A 94 -6.18 -0.94 -26.45
N GLU A 95 -5.11 -0.21 -26.17
CA GLU A 95 -4.37 0.57 -27.18
C GLU A 95 -3.68 -0.35 -28.20
N GLU A 96 -2.94 -1.36 -27.75
CA GLU A 96 -2.29 -2.34 -28.63
C GLU A 96 -3.32 -3.03 -29.55
N ALA A 97 -4.45 -3.47 -28.99
CA ALA A 97 -5.54 -4.08 -29.75
C ALA A 97 -6.24 -3.09 -30.70
N GLY A 98 -6.31 -1.80 -30.33
CA GLY A 98 -6.83 -0.73 -31.17
C GLY A 98 -5.94 -0.46 -32.39
N VAL A 99 -4.63 -0.35 -32.17
CA VAL A 99 -3.62 -0.16 -33.22
C VAL A 99 -3.61 -1.34 -34.19
N HIS A 100 -3.67 -2.58 -33.70
CA HIS A 100 -3.74 -3.76 -34.56
C HIS A 100 -5.01 -3.82 -35.42
N ARG A 101 -6.16 -3.37 -34.91
CA ARG A 101 -7.39 -3.29 -35.69
C ARG A 101 -7.30 -2.22 -36.78
N LEU A 102 -6.72 -1.05 -36.48
CA LEU A 102 -6.49 0.00 -37.47
C LEU A 102 -5.49 -0.44 -38.56
N ASN A 103 -4.45 -1.18 -38.21
CA ASN A 103 -3.42 -1.62 -39.14
C ASN A 103 -3.85 -2.82 -40.02
N ASN A 104 -4.83 -3.61 -39.60
CA ASN A 104 -5.41 -4.72 -40.39
C ASN A 104 -6.62 -4.29 -41.27
N VAL A 105 -7.04 -3.02 -41.20
CA VAL A 105 -8.05 -2.45 -42.10
C VAL A 105 -7.32 -1.65 -43.19
N TRP A 106 -6.63 -2.38 -44.06
CA TRP A 106 -6.08 -1.95 -45.36
C TRP A 106 -6.11 -3.14 -46.32
#